data_AF-A0A2S7Q6T2-F1
#
_entry.id   AF-A0A2S7Q6T2-F1
#
_cell.length_a   1.000
_cell.length_b   1.000
_cell.length_c   1.000
_cell.angle_alpha   90.00
_cell.angle_beta   90.00
_cell.angle_gamma   90.00
#
_symmetry.space_group_name_H-M   'P 1'
#
loop_
_entity.id
_entity.type
_entity.pdbx_description
1 polymer ?
#
loop_
_entity_poly.entity_id
_entity_poly.type
_entity_poly.pdbx_seq_one_letter_code
_entity_poly.pdbx_strand_id
1 'polypeptide(L)'
;MYGYKPTPRTPWITALCTILLLWSLWVLDVPGGRHSNEQAVNSSAGDEILEPSVANVSPKPIALPQPIISPKPKDRPLILYAYTESDHSRINLKFFISHGLHAAADFIFILNGETNASSLIPKEENIKYVERQNDCYDLGSYAEVLTKDNLYKKYKKFIMLNASIRGPYLPYWAQSCWSDVYLDRITATTKLVGMTANCQPAMHVQSMIWATDLTGMETLLYPTKSTIQNLPELPYFRITGPQDAPEELHPPGINSCFHSRNAAVNAEIRAASLMKAAGYESDAMMSAFHGYGIAHDSRLNPQEPKGADTRKSYLERWCDLVNTGDVLWNGAYFGTNVHPFEMIFAKSHRDIDNIALERLTSWMDGSGFSSYKYCKE
;
A
#
# COMPACT_ATOMS: atom_id res chain seq x y z
N MET A 1 -24.64 12.73 -45.82
CA MET A 1 -23.59 13.72 -46.13
C MET A 1 -23.75 14.91 -45.20
N TYR A 2 -22.93 14.98 -44.15
CA TYR A 2 -22.79 16.16 -43.30
C TYR A 2 -21.32 16.53 -43.29
N GLY A 3 -21.02 17.74 -43.78
CA GLY A 3 -19.66 18.23 -44.04
C GLY A 3 -18.96 18.69 -42.77
N TYR A 4 -17.73 18.23 -42.60
CA TYR A 4 -16.80 18.66 -41.55
C TYR A 4 -16.02 19.90 -42.05
N LYS A 5 -16.12 21.03 -41.35
CA LYS A 5 -15.26 22.21 -41.57
C LYS A 5 -14.15 22.23 -40.51
N PRO A 6 -12.87 22.41 -40.87
CA PRO A 6 -11.79 22.53 -39.90
C PRO A 6 -11.71 23.95 -39.33
N THR A 7 -11.57 24.07 -38.00
CA THR A 7 -11.26 25.31 -37.27
C THR A 7 -9.75 25.59 -37.25
N PRO A 8 -9.31 26.87 -37.23
CA PRO A 8 -7.90 27.23 -37.34
C PRO A 8 -7.15 26.98 -36.02
N ARG A 9 -5.94 26.41 -36.14
CA ARG A 9 -4.98 26.27 -35.04
C ARG A 9 -4.20 27.58 -34.91
N THR A 10 -4.35 28.32 -33.79
CA THR A 10 -3.27 28.98 -33.01
C THR A 10 -3.81 30.01 -32.01
N PRO A 11 -3.63 29.78 -30.70
CA PRO A 11 -3.35 30.89 -29.77
C PRO A 11 -2.16 30.63 -28.82
N TRP A 12 -1.40 29.54 -28.96
CA TRP A 12 -0.39 29.15 -27.97
C TRP A 12 0.99 29.83 -28.14
N ILE A 13 1.31 30.31 -29.35
CA ILE A 13 2.64 30.89 -29.63
C ILE A 13 2.81 32.26 -28.94
N THR A 14 1.73 33.03 -28.79
CA THR A 14 1.77 34.33 -28.11
C THR A 14 1.89 34.20 -26.58
N ALA A 15 1.37 33.12 -25.99
CA ALA A 15 1.48 32.85 -24.55
C ALA A 15 2.88 32.35 -24.12
N LEU A 16 3.59 31.64 -25.01
CA LEU A 16 4.96 31.18 -24.77
C LEU A 16 5.98 32.33 -24.77
N CYS A 17 5.79 33.32 -25.65
CA CYS A 17 6.66 34.49 -25.73
C CYS A 17 6.54 35.42 -24.51
N THR A 18 5.36 35.52 -23.88
CA THR A 18 5.17 36.34 -22.67
C THR A 18 5.75 35.69 -21.42
N ILE A 19 5.70 34.36 -21.30
CA ILE A 19 6.29 33.63 -20.15
C ILE A 19 7.83 33.71 -20.18
N LEU A 20 8.45 33.60 -21.36
CA LEU A 20 9.91 33.71 -21.51
C LEU A 20 10.44 35.11 -21.19
N LEU A 21 9.66 36.16 -21.46
CA LEU A 21 9.99 37.56 -21.13
C LEU A 21 9.88 37.87 -19.63
N LEU A 22 8.95 37.23 -18.92
CA LEU A 22 8.82 37.38 -17.47
C LEU A 22 9.92 36.61 -16.71
N TRP A 23 10.37 35.48 -17.25
CA TRP A 23 11.45 34.69 -16.67
C TRP A 23 12.83 35.36 -16.80
N SER A 24 13.09 36.03 -17.92
CA SER A 24 14.37 36.74 -18.13
C SER A 24 14.53 37.98 -17.25
N LEU A 25 13.43 38.61 -16.85
CA LEU A 25 13.45 39.77 -15.95
C LEU A 25 13.63 39.37 -14.47
N TRP A 26 13.20 38.16 -14.06
CA TRP A 26 13.35 37.68 -12.68
C TRP A 26 14.77 37.16 -12.38
N VAL A 27 15.48 36.62 -13.37
CA VAL A 27 16.86 36.12 -13.23
C VAL A 27 17.88 37.27 -13.09
N LEU A 28 17.52 38.50 -13.43
CA LEU A 28 18.41 39.66 -13.39
C LEU A 28 18.37 40.44 -12.06
N ASP A 29 17.53 40.07 -11.08
CA ASP A 29 17.29 40.89 -9.90
C ASP A 29 17.48 40.16 -8.55
N VAL A 30 18.65 39.53 -8.35
CA VAL A 30 19.09 39.09 -7.01
C VAL A 30 20.49 39.61 -6.69
N PRO A 31 20.62 40.61 -5.82
CA PRO A 31 21.89 40.96 -5.18
C PRO A 31 22.20 39.97 -4.05
N GLY A 32 23.43 39.45 -4.04
CA GLY A 32 23.95 38.57 -3.00
C GLY A 32 24.19 39.28 -1.66
N GLY A 33 24.10 38.51 -0.58
CA GLY A 33 24.45 38.93 0.78
C GLY A 33 25.08 37.79 1.57
N ARG A 34 26.41 37.80 1.65
CA ARG A 34 27.21 37.11 2.68
C ARG A 34 26.99 37.82 4.02
N HIS A 35 26.93 37.08 5.13
CA HIS A 35 27.59 37.49 6.37
C HIS A 35 27.92 36.29 7.27
N SER A 36 29.19 36.23 7.65
CA SER A 36 29.78 35.45 8.73
C SER A 36 29.65 36.21 10.06
N ASN A 37 29.53 35.51 11.19
CA ASN A 37 30.57 35.47 12.23
C ASN A 37 30.17 34.64 13.47
N GLU A 38 31.21 33.96 13.94
CA GLU A 38 31.50 33.40 15.26
C GLU A 38 30.82 34.04 16.47
N GLN A 39 30.52 33.20 17.48
CA GLN A 39 31.15 33.34 18.80
C GLN A 39 31.06 32.03 19.61
N ALA A 40 32.23 31.53 19.97
CA ALA A 40 32.44 30.55 21.02
C ALA A 40 32.84 31.30 22.31
N VAL A 41 32.29 30.92 23.46
CA VAL A 41 32.88 31.19 24.78
C VAL A 41 32.67 29.98 25.69
N ASN A 42 33.79 29.51 26.24
CA ASN A 42 33.96 28.45 27.25
C ASN A 42 33.40 28.82 28.63
N SER A 43 33.04 27.79 29.42
CA SER A 43 33.37 27.57 30.85
C SER A 43 32.32 26.61 31.45
N SER A 44 32.55 25.76 32.44
CA SER A 44 33.71 25.20 33.14
C SER A 44 33.13 24.09 34.04
N ALA A 45 33.95 23.09 34.36
CA ALA A 45 33.59 21.94 35.20
C ALA A 45 33.15 22.31 36.62
N GLY A 46 32.36 21.41 37.21
CA GLY A 46 32.04 21.35 38.64
C GLY A 46 31.49 19.96 38.99
N ASP A 47 32.40 19.02 39.25
CA ASP A 47 32.14 17.75 39.93
C ASP A 47 31.73 18.03 41.38
N GLU A 48 30.64 17.43 41.86
CA GLU A 48 30.41 17.28 43.29
C GLU A 48 29.92 15.84 43.58
N ILE A 49 30.77 15.13 44.32
CA ILE A 49 30.63 13.75 44.77
C ILE A 49 29.77 13.74 46.04
N LEU A 50 28.69 12.95 46.06
CA LEU A 50 27.92 12.64 47.28
C LEU A 50 27.88 11.13 47.50
N GLU A 51 28.42 10.71 48.65
CA GLU A 51 28.45 9.33 49.15
C GLU A 51 27.05 8.81 49.55
N PRO A 52 26.81 7.48 49.51
CA PRO A 52 25.49 6.91 49.77
C PRO A 52 25.25 6.62 51.27
N SER A 53 24.09 7.03 51.78
CA SER A 53 23.62 6.62 53.11
C SER A 53 22.94 5.25 53.04
N VAL A 54 23.42 4.30 53.84
CA VAL A 54 22.87 2.95 53.98
C VAL A 54 21.62 2.99 54.86
N ALA A 55 20.45 2.79 54.26
CA ALA A 55 19.20 2.53 54.98
C ALA A 55 18.86 1.03 54.92
N ASN A 56 18.75 0.40 56.09
CA ASN A 56 18.29 -0.98 56.26
C ASN A 56 16.83 -1.14 55.80
N VAL A 57 16.60 -1.90 54.73
CA VAL A 57 15.25 -2.31 54.30
C VAL A 57 15.20 -3.84 54.31
N SER A 58 14.41 -4.40 55.23
CA SER A 58 14.08 -5.84 55.22
C SER A 58 13.35 -6.21 53.92
N PRO A 59 13.69 -7.34 53.27
CA PRO A 59 13.06 -7.73 52.01
C PRO A 59 11.63 -8.22 52.25
N LYS A 60 10.67 -7.51 51.64
CA LYS A 60 9.29 -7.97 51.47
C LYS A 60 9.30 -9.08 50.40
N PRO A 61 8.53 -10.18 50.54
CA PRO A 61 8.55 -11.27 49.57
C PRO A 61 8.13 -10.76 48.19
N ILE A 62 8.98 -10.98 47.19
CA ILE A 62 8.70 -10.69 45.78
C ILE A 62 7.60 -11.67 45.34
N ALA A 63 6.41 -11.14 45.07
CA ALA A 63 5.38 -11.89 44.38
C ALA A 63 5.87 -12.21 42.96
N LEU A 64 5.79 -13.47 42.56
CA LEU A 64 6.10 -13.92 41.20
C LEU A 64 5.29 -13.11 40.18
N PRO A 65 5.88 -12.69 39.05
CA PRO A 65 5.14 -11.97 38.02
C PRO A 65 4.00 -12.85 37.52
N GLN A 66 2.76 -12.36 37.62
CA GLN A 66 1.65 -13.03 36.95
C GLN A 66 1.87 -12.95 35.44
N PRO A 67 1.49 -14.01 34.68
CA PRO A 67 1.63 -13.98 33.24
C PRO A 67 0.82 -12.80 32.69
N ILE A 68 1.46 -11.96 31.88
CA ILE A 68 0.79 -10.92 31.10
C ILE A 68 -0.20 -11.65 30.19
N ILE A 69 -1.49 -11.60 30.55
CA ILE A 69 -2.56 -12.14 29.71
C ILE A 69 -2.64 -11.23 28.49
N SER A 70 -1.94 -11.61 27.42
CA SER A 70 -2.10 -10.98 26.11
C SER A 70 -3.58 -11.05 25.72
N PRO A 71 -4.22 -9.92 25.34
CA PRO A 71 -5.63 -9.93 24.98
C PRO A 71 -5.86 -10.89 23.81
N LYS A 72 -6.94 -11.68 23.88
CA LYS A 72 -7.32 -12.60 22.81
C LYS A 72 -7.55 -11.80 21.52
N PRO A 73 -6.98 -12.23 20.37
CA PRO A 73 -7.20 -11.55 19.10
C PRO A 73 -8.68 -11.49 18.73
N LYS A 74 -9.14 -10.34 18.24
CA LYS A 74 -10.50 -10.10 17.75
C LYS A 74 -10.75 -10.86 16.45
N ASP A 75 -12.00 -11.32 16.27
CA ASP A 75 -12.47 -11.91 15.01
C ASP A 75 -12.73 -10.84 13.94
N ARG A 76 -13.15 -9.64 14.37
CA ARG A 76 -13.29 -8.46 13.50
C ARG A 76 -11.95 -8.10 12.86
N PRO A 77 -11.84 -7.96 11.52
CA PRO A 77 -10.59 -7.58 10.85
C PRO A 77 -10.18 -6.14 11.15
N LEU A 78 -8.88 -5.87 11.04
CA LEU A 78 -8.32 -4.52 11.04
C LEU A 78 -8.03 -4.06 9.61
N ILE A 79 -8.60 -2.94 9.20
CA ILE A 79 -8.41 -2.33 7.89
C ILE A 79 -7.61 -1.03 8.07
N LEU A 80 -6.42 -0.96 7.48
CA LEU A 80 -5.53 0.19 7.53
C LEU A 80 -5.54 0.92 6.19
N TYR A 81 -5.86 2.21 6.21
CA TYR A 81 -5.93 3.04 5.00
C TYR A 81 -4.80 4.08 5.01
N ALA A 82 -3.74 3.86 4.23
CA ALA A 82 -2.65 4.83 4.10
C ALA A 82 -3.04 5.98 3.18
N TYR A 83 -2.87 7.21 3.65
CA TYR A 83 -3.30 8.42 2.96
C TYR A 83 -2.24 9.50 3.00
N THR A 84 -1.81 9.95 1.83
CA THR A 84 -1.05 11.21 1.64
C THR A 84 -1.91 12.15 0.82
N GLU A 85 -1.92 13.43 1.17
CA GLU A 85 -2.71 14.46 0.49
C GLU A 85 -2.35 14.62 -0.99
N SER A 86 -3.37 14.66 -1.85
CA SER A 86 -3.32 15.02 -3.26
C SER A 86 -4.74 15.15 -3.81
N ASP A 87 -4.91 15.80 -4.97
CA ASP A 87 -6.23 15.92 -5.60
C ASP A 87 -6.88 14.55 -5.86
N HIS A 88 -6.10 13.57 -6.33
CA HIS A 88 -6.61 12.22 -6.61
C HIS A 88 -6.92 11.45 -5.33
N SER A 89 -6.01 11.46 -4.34
CA SER A 89 -6.18 10.70 -3.09
C SER A 89 -7.34 11.23 -2.27
N ARG A 90 -7.58 12.56 -2.25
CA ARG A 90 -8.73 13.14 -1.55
C ARG A 90 -10.07 12.69 -2.12
N ILE A 91 -10.19 12.59 -3.45
CA ILE A 91 -11.40 12.04 -4.08
C ILE A 91 -11.59 10.57 -3.67
N ASN A 92 -10.50 9.79 -3.69
CA ASN A 92 -10.55 8.37 -3.32
C ASN A 92 -10.93 8.18 -1.85
N LEU A 93 -10.40 9.01 -0.95
CA LEU A 93 -10.73 8.99 0.47
C LEU A 93 -12.21 9.27 0.70
N LYS A 94 -12.76 10.34 0.08
CA LYS A 94 -14.19 10.67 0.18
C LYS A 94 -15.06 9.51 -0.31
N PHE A 95 -14.68 8.90 -1.43
CA PHE A 95 -15.40 7.75 -1.98
C PHE A 95 -15.35 6.54 -1.03
N PHE A 96 -14.18 6.24 -0.46
CA PHE A 96 -14.01 5.14 0.50
C PHE A 96 -14.80 5.39 1.79
N ILE A 97 -14.86 6.63 2.29
CA ILE A 97 -15.69 6.98 3.46
C ILE A 97 -17.18 6.76 3.16
N SER A 98 -17.66 7.18 1.99
CA SER A 98 -19.07 7.02 1.60
C SER A 98 -19.49 5.57 1.39
N HIS A 99 -18.61 4.73 0.83
CA HIS A 99 -19.00 3.41 0.34
C HIS A 99 -18.27 2.24 0.99
N GLY A 100 -17.05 2.42 1.48
CA GLY A 100 -16.17 1.35 1.98
C GLY A 100 -16.29 1.06 3.47
N LEU A 101 -16.70 2.02 4.29
CA LEU A 101 -16.85 1.83 5.74
C LEU A 101 -18.02 0.89 6.09
N HIS A 102 -17.85 0.10 7.14
CA HIS A 102 -18.88 -0.79 7.71
C HIS A 102 -18.61 -1.12 9.18
N ALA A 103 -19.60 -1.68 9.90
CA ALA A 103 -19.46 -1.99 11.33
C ALA A 103 -18.64 -3.27 11.61
N ALA A 104 -18.63 -4.20 10.65
CA ALA A 104 -17.94 -5.48 10.73
C ALA A 104 -16.40 -5.43 10.59
N ALA A 105 -15.77 -4.25 10.65
CA ALA A 105 -14.31 -4.08 10.68
C ALA A 105 -13.89 -2.94 11.62
N ASP A 106 -12.66 -3.02 12.14
CA ASP A 106 -11.98 -1.88 12.75
C ASP A 106 -11.18 -1.15 11.66
N PHE A 107 -11.26 0.19 11.60
CA PHE A 107 -10.57 1.01 10.61
C PHE A 107 -9.54 1.92 11.28
N ILE A 108 -8.36 2.01 10.69
CA ILE A 108 -7.35 3.01 11.04
C ILE A 108 -6.91 3.73 9.76
N PHE A 109 -7.20 5.02 9.69
CA PHE A 109 -6.65 5.90 8.67
C PHE A 109 -5.28 6.41 9.09
N ILE A 110 -4.26 6.19 8.27
CA ILE A 110 -2.90 6.66 8.50
C ILE A 110 -2.68 7.89 7.63
N LEU A 111 -2.76 9.07 8.25
CA LEU A 111 -2.62 10.36 7.59
C LEU A 111 -1.14 10.77 7.58
N ASN A 112 -0.50 10.59 6.43
CA ASN A 112 0.90 10.86 6.18
C ASN A 112 1.08 12.30 5.67
N GLY A 113 1.69 13.16 6.48
CA GLY A 113 1.97 14.56 6.15
C GLY A 113 0.86 15.54 6.52
N GLU A 114 1.04 16.77 6.08
CA GLU A 114 0.09 17.86 6.33
C GLU A 114 -1.22 17.62 5.57
N THR A 115 -2.33 17.57 6.31
CA THR A 115 -3.68 17.41 5.75
C THR A 115 -4.73 17.85 6.76
N ASN A 116 -5.93 18.19 6.27
CA ASN A 116 -7.15 18.34 7.07
C ASN A 116 -8.13 17.17 6.88
N ALA A 117 -7.69 16.06 6.28
CA ALA A 117 -8.53 14.91 5.97
C ALA A 117 -9.14 14.25 7.21
N SER A 118 -8.53 14.42 8.39
CA SER A 118 -9.12 13.98 9.67
C SER A 118 -10.52 14.55 9.91
N SER A 119 -10.83 15.74 9.39
CA SER A 119 -12.18 16.32 9.45
C SER A 119 -13.24 15.59 8.62
N LEU A 120 -12.83 14.78 7.64
CA LEU A 120 -13.74 13.98 6.79
C LEU A 120 -14.05 12.62 7.42
N ILE A 121 -13.21 12.13 8.33
CA ILE A 121 -13.30 10.80 8.91
C ILE A 121 -14.44 10.77 9.95
N PRO A 122 -15.43 9.86 9.82
CA PRO A 122 -16.51 9.73 10.80
C PRO A 122 -16.00 9.38 12.20
N LYS A 123 -16.70 9.89 13.22
CA LYS A 123 -16.40 9.62 14.63
C LYS A 123 -17.23 8.44 15.12
N GLU A 124 -16.73 7.23 14.91
CA GLU A 124 -17.34 5.97 15.36
C GLU A 124 -16.33 5.15 16.18
N GLU A 125 -16.78 4.28 17.08
CA GLU A 125 -15.89 3.53 17.98
C GLU A 125 -14.89 2.61 17.25
N ASN A 126 -15.31 2.06 16.12
CA ASN A 126 -14.51 1.18 15.27
C ASN A 126 -13.67 1.94 14.23
N ILE A 127 -13.69 3.28 14.23
CA ILE A 127 -12.97 4.10 13.26
C ILE A 127 -12.00 5.02 14.00
N LYS A 128 -10.72 4.94 13.64
CA LYS A 128 -9.66 5.76 14.21
C LYS A 128 -8.78 6.33 13.10
N TYR A 129 -8.00 7.32 13.46
CA TYR A 129 -6.94 7.82 12.60
C TYR A 129 -5.68 8.10 13.41
N VAL A 130 -4.55 8.13 12.73
CA VAL A 130 -3.26 8.57 13.25
C VAL A 130 -2.66 9.57 12.27
N GLU A 131 -2.10 10.65 12.80
CA GLU A 131 -1.37 11.66 12.02
C GLU A 131 0.12 11.47 12.26
N ARG A 132 0.90 11.47 11.17
CA ARG A 132 2.35 11.26 11.20
C ARG A 132 3.04 12.01 10.08
N GLN A 133 4.38 12.03 10.12
CA GLN A 133 5.20 12.63 9.07
C GLN A 133 5.02 11.89 7.74
N ASN A 134 5.16 12.60 6.62
CA ASN A 134 5.10 12.00 5.28
C ASN A 134 6.43 11.31 4.94
N ASP A 135 6.68 10.19 5.61
CA ASP A 135 7.89 9.37 5.46
C ASP A 135 7.54 7.88 5.56
N CYS A 136 8.49 7.00 5.25
CA CYS A 136 8.38 5.54 5.31
C CYS A 136 7.49 4.87 4.24
N TYR A 137 6.91 5.64 3.30
CA TYR A 137 5.91 5.18 2.32
C TYR A 137 4.78 4.33 2.98
N ASP A 138 3.89 3.74 2.18
CA ASP A 138 2.72 3.02 2.71
C ASP A 138 3.13 1.80 3.56
N LEU A 139 4.05 0.97 3.05
CA LEU A 139 4.46 -0.28 3.71
C LEU A 139 5.07 -0.06 5.10
N GLY A 140 5.98 0.91 5.20
CA GLY A 140 6.57 1.28 6.50
C GLY A 140 5.57 1.96 7.41
N SER A 141 4.64 2.75 6.87
CA SER A 141 3.55 3.37 7.65
C SER A 141 2.65 2.32 8.30
N TYR A 142 2.28 1.25 7.58
CA TYR A 142 1.51 0.15 8.17
C TYR A 142 2.29 -0.51 9.31
N ALA A 143 3.57 -0.79 9.10
CA ALA A 143 4.41 -1.44 10.10
C ALA A 143 4.55 -0.60 11.38
N GLU A 144 4.78 0.71 11.25
CA GLU A 144 4.86 1.62 12.41
C GLU A 144 3.59 1.56 13.26
N VAL A 145 2.41 1.63 12.62
CA VAL A 145 1.12 1.59 13.32
C VAL A 145 0.83 0.22 13.92
N LEU A 146 1.11 -0.85 13.18
CA LEU A 146 0.83 -2.23 13.59
C LEU A 146 1.72 -2.70 14.74
N THR A 147 2.99 -2.27 14.76
CA THR A 147 3.97 -2.68 15.78
C THR A 147 3.84 -1.88 17.07
N LYS A 148 3.34 -0.64 17.00
CA LYS A 148 3.04 0.17 18.18
C LYS A 148 2.10 -0.57 19.12
N ASP A 149 2.54 -0.73 20.37
CA ASP A 149 1.83 -1.43 21.44
C ASP A 149 1.37 -2.86 21.06
N ASN A 150 2.11 -3.51 20.15
CA ASN A 150 1.75 -4.79 19.56
C ASN A 150 0.29 -4.82 19.01
N LEU A 151 -0.15 -3.74 18.36
CA LEU A 151 -1.51 -3.64 17.83
C LEU A 151 -1.88 -4.83 16.95
N TYR A 152 -0.96 -5.30 16.10
CA TYR A 152 -1.19 -6.46 15.23
C TYR A 152 -1.60 -7.72 16.00
N LYS A 153 -1.09 -7.96 17.22
CA LYS A 153 -1.46 -9.13 18.03
C LYS A 153 -2.91 -9.13 18.49
N LYS A 154 -3.62 -8.00 18.36
CA LYS A 154 -5.02 -7.85 18.78
C LYS A 154 -6.01 -8.29 17.69
N TYR A 155 -5.55 -8.66 16.50
CA TYR A 155 -6.39 -8.98 15.34
C TYR A 155 -5.95 -10.27 14.66
N LYS A 156 -6.91 -10.98 14.05
CA LYS A 156 -6.64 -12.20 13.28
C LYS A 156 -6.50 -11.98 11.78
N LYS A 157 -7.12 -10.93 11.26
CA LYS A 157 -7.25 -10.64 9.83
C LYS A 157 -6.99 -9.15 9.59
N PHE A 158 -6.33 -8.86 8.48
CA PHE A 158 -5.89 -7.52 8.12
C PHE A 158 -6.19 -7.23 6.66
N ILE A 159 -6.56 -5.98 6.38
CA ILE A 159 -6.44 -5.39 5.04
C ILE A 159 -5.59 -4.12 5.18
N MET A 160 -4.57 -3.98 4.35
CA MET A 160 -3.79 -2.75 4.20
C MET A 160 -4.05 -2.21 2.80
N LEU A 161 -4.57 -1.00 2.67
CA LEU A 161 -4.84 -0.37 1.38
C LEU A 161 -4.42 1.11 1.38
N ASN A 162 -4.05 1.64 0.22
CA ASN A 162 -3.60 3.03 0.10
C ASN A 162 -4.55 3.90 -0.73
N ALA A 163 -4.38 5.21 -0.61
CA ALA A 163 -5.22 6.19 -1.29
C ALA A 163 -4.95 6.33 -2.80
N SER A 164 -4.16 5.43 -3.38
CA SER A 164 -3.87 5.40 -4.81
C SER A 164 -4.94 4.66 -5.63
N ILE A 165 -5.84 3.94 -4.96
CA ILE A 165 -6.98 3.22 -5.53
C ILE A 165 -8.30 3.82 -5.06
N ARG A 166 -9.33 3.73 -5.90
CA ARG A 166 -10.72 4.11 -5.59
C ARG A 166 -11.59 2.86 -5.50
N GLY A 167 -12.46 2.81 -4.51
CA GLY A 167 -13.39 1.71 -4.31
C GLY A 167 -13.96 1.73 -2.89
N PRO A 168 -14.71 0.69 -2.50
CA PRO A 168 -15.02 -0.50 -3.29
C PRO A 168 -16.02 -0.22 -4.42
N TYR A 169 -15.97 -1.00 -5.49
CA TYR A 169 -16.92 -1.07 -6.60
C TYR A 169 -17.50 -2.46 -6.66
N LEU A 170 -18.82 -2.54 -6.49
CA LEU A 170 -19.57 -3.78 -6.61
C LEU A 170 -20.66 -3.57 -7.67
N PRO A 171 -20.89 -4.56 -8.56
CA PRO A 171 -22.06 -4.52 -9.44
C PRO A 171 -23.34 -4.41 -8.61
N TYR A 172 -24.39 -3.76 -9.15
CA TYR A 172 -25.64 -3.53 -8.40
C TYR A 172 -26.31 -4.82 -7.89
N TRP A 173 -26.06 -5.95 -8.55
CA TRP A 173 -26.60 -7.27 -8.21
C TRP A 173 -25.75 -8.03 -7.18
N ALA A 174 -24.54 -7.56 -6.88
CA ALA A 174 -23.67 -8.17 -5.88
C ALA A 174 -24.11 -7.75 -4.47
N GLN A 175 -24.17 -8.72 -3.55
CA GLN A 175 -24.56 -8.50 -2.15
C GLN A 175 -23.43 -8.84 -1.16
N SER A 176 -22.23 -9.10 -1.65
CA SER A 176 -21.09 -9.48 -0.82
C SER A 176 -20.52 -8.29 -0.07
N CYS A 177 -20.01 -8.54 1.14
CA CYS A 177 -19.14 -7.59 1.80
C CYS A 177 -17.79 -7.54 1.08
N TRP A 178 -17.33 -6.34 0.70
CA TRP A 178 -16.12 -6.20 -0.09
C TRP A 178 -14.87 -6.70 0.64
N SER A 179 -14.79 -6.51 1.96
CA SER A 179 -13.64 -6.96 2.75
C SER A 179 -13.59 -8.48 2.81
N ASP A 180 -14.75 -9.13 2.92
CA ASP A 180 -14.85 -10.59 2.96
C ASP A 180 -14.41 -11.20 1.63
N VAL A 181 -14.72 -10.55 0.49
CA VAL A 181 -14.24 -11.01 -0.82
C VAL A 181 -12.72 -11.14 -0.87
N TYR A 182 -11.96 -10.25 -0.21
CA TYR A 182 -10.51 -10.37 -0.08
C TYR A 182 -10.09 -11.33 1.03
N LEU A 183 -10.72 -11.24 2.20
CA LEU A 183 -10.34 -12.01 3.39
C LEU A 183 -10.67 -13.50 3.30
N ASP A 184 -11.64 -13.89 2.47
CA ASP A 184 -12.04 -15.28 2.24
C ASP A 184 -11.08 -16.01 1.30
N ARG A 185 -10.21 -15.27 0.59
CA ARG A 185 -9.09 -15.84 -0.18
C ARG A 185 -7.92 -16.25 0.71
N ILE A 186 -7.90 -15.82 1.97
CA ILE A 186 -6.89 -16.24 2.94
C ILE A 186 -7.23 -17.65 3.44
N THR A 187 -6.31 -18.58 3.25
CA THR A 187 -6.49 -20.00 3.57
C THR A 187 -5.38 -20.48 4.50
N ALA A 188 -5.32 -21.80 4.76
CA ALA A 188 -4.20 -22.39 5.48
C ALA A 188 -2.86 -22.20 4.74
N THR A 189 -2.88 -22.15 3.41
CA THR A 189 -1.68 -22.03 2.56
C THR A 189 -1.50 -20.63 2.00
N THR A 190 -2.59 -19.93 1.65
CA THR A 190 -2.56 -18.59 1.07
C THR A 190 -2.57 -17.53 2.16
N LYS A 191 -1.49 -16.74 2.28
CA LYS A 191 -1.30 -15.76 3.37
C LYS A 191 -1.16 -14.31 2.89
N LEU A 192 -1.12 -14.07 1.59
CA LEU A 192 -1.06 -12.73 1.00
C LEU A 192 -1.94 -12.66 -0.23
N VAL A 193 -2.95 -11.80 -0.20
CA VAL A 193 -3.90 -11.60 -1.32
C VAL A 193 -3.89 -10.14 -1.71
N GLY A 194 -3.78 -9.83 -3.00
CA GLY A 194 -3.92 -8.45 -3.49
C GLY A 194 -4.81 -8.34 -4.72
N MET A 195 -4.92 -7.14 -5.28
CA MET A 195 -5.78 -6.93 -6.46
C MET A 195 -5.17 -7.47 -7.75
N THR A 196 -3.85 -7.34 -7.89
CA THR A 196 -3.06 -7.72 -9.07
C THR A 196 -1.70 -8.27 -8.64
N ALA A 197 -1.01 -8.92 -9.57
CA ALA A 197 0.40 -9.26 -9.45
C ALA A 197 1.17 -8.76 -10.68
N ASN A 198 2.46 -8.52 -10.50
CA ASN A 198 3.39 -8.13 -11.54
C ASN A 198 4.54 -9.14 -11.56
N CYS A 199 4.97 -9.56 -12.75
CA CYS A 199 6.01 -10.58 -12.93
C CYS A 199 7.42 -9.99 -13.02
N GLN A 200 7.55 -8.66 -13.03
CA GLN A 200 8.80 -7.95 -13.26
C GLN A 200 9.22 -7.12 -12.03
N PRO A 201 10.46 -7.27 -11.52
CA PRO A 201 11.52 -8.18 -11.97
C PRO A 201 11.35 -9.62 -11.47
N ALA A 202 10.42 -9.85 -10.55
CA ALA A 202 10.02 -11.15 -10.05
C ALA A 202 8.52 -11.14 -9.78
N MET A 203 7.89 -12.31 -9.66
CA MET A 203 6.47 -12.40 -9.27
C MET A 203 6.26 -11.76 -7.90
N HIS A 204 5.42 -10.73 -7.86
CA HIS A 204 4.98 -10.09 -6.62
C HIS A 204 3.55 -9.58 -6.73
N VAL A 205 2.85 -9.58 -5.59
CA VAL A 205 1.52 -9.00 -5.44
C VAL A 205 1.68 -7.50 -5.18
N GLN A 206 1.02 -6.65 -5.97
CA GLN A 206 1.17 -5.20 -5.86
C GLN A 206 0.49 -4.66 -4.58
N SER A 207 1.13 -3.72 -3.88
CA SER A 207 0.77 -3.34 -2.49
C SER A 207 -0.29 -2.25 -2.36
N MET A 208 -1.08 -1.99 -3.42
CA MET A 208 -2.17 -1.02 -3.33
C MET A 208 -3.27 -1.48 -2.37
N ILE A 209 -3.48 -2.80 -2.31
CA ILE A 209 -4.31 -3.47 -1.33
C ILE A 209 -3.75 -4.86 -1.06
N TRP A 210 -3.53 -5.18 0.21
CA TRP A 210 -3.17 -6.52 0.67
C TRP A 210 -4.11 -6.98 1.78
N ALA A 211 -4.64 -8.18 1.63
CA ALA A 211 -5.29 -8.93 2.69
C ALA A 211 -4.36 -10.03 3.22
N THR A 212 -4.38 -10.23 4.53
CA THR A 212 -3.56 -11.24 5.21
C THR A 212 -4.19 -11.65 6.55
N ASP A 213 -3.71 -12.74 7.15
CA ASP A 213 -4.04 -13.12 8.53
C ASP A 213 -2.88 -12.78 9.48
N LEU A 214 -3.01 -13.14 10.76
CA LEU A 214 -1.96 -12.94 11.76
C LEU A 214 -0.63 -13.61 11.37
N THR A 215 -0.67 -14.81 10.82
CA THR A 215 0.54 -15.55 10.41
C THR A 215 1.24 -14.86 9.24
N GLY A 216 0.49 -14.42 8.23
CA GLY A 216 1.06 -13.65 7.13
C GLY A 216 1.59 -12.29 7.62
N MET A 217 0.85 -11.60 8.49
CA MET A 217 1.30 -10.34 9.08
C MET A 217 2.60 -10.49 9.88
N GLU A 218 2.72 -11.54 10.71
CA GLU A 218 3.95 -11.85 11.43
C GLU A 218 5.11 -12.18 10.49
N THR A 219 4.84 -12.87 9.38
CA THR A 219 5.84 -13.16 8.35
C THR A 219 6.36 -11.87 7.71
N LEU A 220 5.50 -10.89 7.45
CA LEU A 220 5.87 -9.59 6.87
C LEU A 220 6.62 -8.69 7.87
N LEU A 221 6.22 -8.70 9.14
CA LEU A 221 6.79 -7.82 10.17
C LEU A 221 8.06 -8.41 10.83
N TYR A 222 8.12 -9.73 10.98
CA TYR A 222 9.15 -10.40 11.76
C TYR A 222 9.56 -11.74 11.12
N PRO A 223 10.13 -11.71 9.89
CA PRO A 223 10.53 -12.94 9.23
C PRO A 223 11.59 -13.68 10.04
N THR A 224 11.43 -15.00 10.15
CA THR A 224 12.34 -15.84 10.92
C THR A 224 13.69 -15.98 10.23
N LYS A 225 14.74 -16.34 10.98
CA LYS A 225 16.06 -16.65 10.39
C LYS A 225 15.98 -17.73 9.31
N SER A 226 15.15 -18.76 9.52
CA SER A 226 14.94 -19.83 8.53
C SER A 226 14.26 -19.30 7.27
N THR A 227 13.27 -18.42 7.42
CA THR A 227 12.59 -17.77 6.29
C THR A 227 13.59 -16.96 5.47
N ILE A 228 14.44 -16.16 6.13
CA ILE A 228 15.44 -15.32 5.47
C ILE A 228 16.48 -16.18 4.72
N GLN A 229 16.91 -17.30 5.32
CA GLN A 229 17.86 -18.24 4.67
C GLN A 229 17.28 -18.90 3.41
N ASN A 230 15.96 -19.10 3.35
CA ASN A 230 15.28 -19.70 2.21
C ASN A 230 14.83 -18.67 1.16
N LEU A 231 15.09 -17.37 1.38
CA LEU A 231 14.68 -16.32 0.46
C LEU A 231 15.54 -16.36 -0.81
N PRO A 232 14.93 -16.35 -2.02
CA PRO A 232 15.70 -16.31 -3.25
C PRO A 232 16.50 -15.00 -3.34
N GLU A 233 17.72 -15.10 -3.87
CA GLU A 233 18.47 -13.92 -4.28
C GLU A 233 17.74 -13.23 -5.43
N LEU A 234 17.38 -11.97 -5.20
CA LEU A 234 16.78 -11.10 -6.19
C LEU A 234 17.65 -9.85 -6.30
N PRO A 235 18.05 -9.42 -7.51
CA PRO A 235 18.80 -8.19 -7.68
C PRO A 235 17.96 -7.01 -7.19
N TYR A 236 18.63 -5.98 -6.67
CA TYR A 236 17.96 -4.74 -6.29
C TYR A 236 17.35 -4.08 -7.53
N PHE A 237 16.04 -3.89 -7.52
CA PHE A 237 15.33 -3.25 -8.62
C PHE A 237 15.49 -1.73 -8.52
N ARG A 238 16.04 -1.12 -9.57
CA ARG A 238 16.23 0.34 -9.64
C ARG A 238 15.24 0.94 -10.64
N ILE A 239 14.39 1.84 -10.15
CA ILE A 239 13.56 2.66 -11.03
C ILE A 239 14.41 3.83 -11.51
N THR A 240 14.71 3.85 -12.80
CA THR A 240 15.46 4.93 -13.43
C THR A 240 14.54 6.11 -13.77
N GLY A 241 14.96 7.33 -13.45
CA GLY A 241 14.20 8.54 -13.78
C GLY A 241 14.38 9.69 -12.78
N PRO A 242 13.51 10.72 -12.81
CA PRO A 242 13.58 11.87 -11.90
C PRO A 242 13.45 11.55 -10.41
N GLN A 243 12.99 10.33 -10.09
CA GLN A 243 12.81 9.81 -8.74
C GLN A 243 13.88 8.78 -8.37
N ASP A 244 14.97 8.71 -9.13
CA ASP A 244 16.11 7.85 -8.79
C ASP A 244 16.67 8.27 -7.43
N ALA A 245 16.93 7.27 -6.60
CA ALA A 245 17.43 7.46 -5.25
C ALA A 245 18.54 6.43 -5.01
N PRO A 246 19.53 6.77 -4.15
CA PRO A 246 20.56 5.81 -3.76
C PRO A 246 19.95 4.49 -3.31
N GLU A 247 20.69 3.41 -3.53
CA GLU A 247 20.30 2.09 -3.05
C GLU A 247 20.22 2.10 -1.51
N GLU A 248 19.05 1.75 -1.02
CA GLU A 248 18.73 1.68 0.40
C GLU A 248 18.29 0.24 0.68
N LEU A 249 19.23 -0.54 1.24
CA LEU A 249 19.02 -1.96 1.55
C LEU A 249 18.38 -2.09 2.93
N HIS A 250 17.23 -2.76 2.97
CA HIS A 250 16.53 -3.08 4.20
C HIS A 250 16.51 -4.60 4.43
N PRO A 251 16.39 -5.03 5.70
CA PRO A 251 16.00 -6.41 5.99
C PRO A 251 14.72 -6.80 5.23
N PRO A 252 14.57 -8.08 4.82
CA PRO A 252 13.33 -8.54 4.20
C PRO A 252 12.12 -8.29 5.10
N GLY A 253 10.98 -7.96 4.49
CA GLY A 253 9.75 -7.63 5.18
C GLY A 253 9.34 -6.17 4.99
N ILE A 254 8.31 -5.75 5.73
CA ILE A 254 7.77 -4.37 5.69
C ILE A 254 8.15 -3.56 6.94
N ASN A 255 8.90 -4.15 7.87
CA ASN A 255 9.22 -3.64 9.20
C ASN A 255 10.33 -2.57 9.23
N SER A 256 10.56 -1.89 8.11
CA SER A 256 11.53 -0.80 7.99
C SER A 256 10.83 0.49 7.60
N CYS A 257 11.43 1.63 7.95
CA CYS A 257 11.05 2.89 7.33
C CYS A 257 11.79 3.01 5.99
N PHE A 258 11.04 3.04 4.89
CA PHE A 258 11.58 3.18 3.54
C PHE A 258 11.63 4.65 3.17
N HIS A 259 12.82 5.25 3.03
CA HIS A 259 12.93 6.68 2.73
C HIS A 259 12.91 6.98 1.22
N SER A 260 13.04 5.96 0.39
CA SER A 260 13.02 6.07 -1.06
C SER A 260 11.95 5.20 -1.72
N ARG A 261 11.48 5.65 -2.89
CA ARG A 261 10.56 4.85 -3.71
C ARG A 261 11.16 3.51 -4.12
N ASN A 262 12.47 3.48 -4.42
CA ASN A 262 13.16 2.25 -4.76
C ASN A 262 13.14 1.26 -3.57
N ALA A 263 13.40 1.72 -2.34
CA ALA A 263 13.31 0.87 -1.15
C ALA A 263 11.90 0.29 -0.94
N ALA A 264 10.87 1.14 -1.01
CA ALA A 264 9.48 0.71 -0.85
C ALA A 264 9.06 -0.32 -1.92
N VAL A 265 9.45 -0.10 -3.18
CA VAL A 265 9.15 -1.04 -4.28
C VAL A 265 9.92 -2.36 -4.12
N ASN A 266 11.17 -2.33 -3.65
CA ASN A 266 11.90 -3.57 -3.38
C ASN A 266 11.29 -4.36 -2.20
N ALA A 267 10.72 -3.68 -1.20
CA ALA A 267 9.96 -4.34 -0.14
C ALA A 267 8.68 -4.99 -0.67
N GLU A 268 7.95 -4.33 -1.58
CA GLU A 268 6.80 -4.90 -2.29
C GLU A 268 7.20 -6.16 -3.09
N ILE A 269 8.24 -6.05 -3.93
CA ILE A 269 8.74 -7.17 -4.76
C ILE A 269 9.10 -8.38 -3.90
N ARG A 270 9.72 -8.16 -2.74
CA ARG A 270 10.18 -9.23 -1.85
C ARG A 270 9.07 -9.84 -1.00
N ALA A 271 7.91 -9.18 -0.83
CA ALA A 271 6.86 -9.66 0.07
C ALA A 271 6.31 -11.04 -0.33
N ALA A 272 6.02 -11.26 -1.61
CA ALA A 272 5.55 -12.56 -2.11
C ALA A 272 6.64 -13.65 -2.01
N SER A 273 7.90 -13.29 -2.29
CA SER A 273 9.04 -14.19 -2.11
C SER A 273 9.22 -14.58 -0.64
N LEU A 274 8.97 -13.65 0.27
CA LEU A 274 9.05 -13.89 1.71
C LEU A 274 7.96 -14.85 2.19
N MET A 275 6.73 -14.70 1.70
CA MET A 275 5.64 -15.66 1.94
C MET A 275 6.03 -17.06 1.48
N LYS A 276 6.56 -17.18 0.26
CA LYS A 276 7.03 -18.44 -0.29
C LYS A 276 8.14 -19.07 0.55
N ALA A 277 9.14 -18.29 0.95
CA ALA A 277 10.23 -18.76 1.79
C ALA A 277 9.76 -19.21 3.19
N ALA A 278 8.63 -18.70 3.66
CA ALA A 278 7.96 -19.13 4.89
C ALA A 278 7.05 -20.36 4.70
N GLY A 279 6.94 -20.89 3.47
CA GLY A 279 6.09 -22.04 3.15
C GLY A 279 4.64 -21.70 2.81
N TYR A 280 4.35 -20.44 2.48
CA TYR A 280 3.01 -19.95 2.15
C TYR A 280 2.91 -19.47 0.71
N GLU A 281 1.69 -19.40 0.22
CA GLU A 281 1.34 -18.92 -1.12
C GLU A 281 0.81 -17.48 -1.09
N SER A 282 0.89 -16.84 -2.25
CA SER A 282 0.26 -15.56 -2.53
C SER A 282 -0.79 -15.73 -3.63
N ASP A 283 -1.76 -14.82 -3.67
CA ASP A 283 -2.91 -14.85 -4.57
C ASP A 283 -3.29 -13.43 -5.00
N ALA A 284 -4.03 -13.30 -6.09
CA ALA A 284 -4.49 -12.02 -6.61
C ALA A 284 -5.89 -12.12 -7.25
N MET A 285 -6.71 -11.08 -7.08
CA MET A 285 -8.10 -11.05 -7.53
C MET A 285 -8.26 -11.06 -9.06
N MET A 286 -7.32 -10.49 -9.80
CA MET A 286 -7.35 -10.38 -11.26
C MET A 286 -7.68 -11.70 -11.95
N SER A 287 -8.74 -11.70 -12.75
CA SER A 287 -9.35 -12.84 -13.46
C SER A 287 -8.39 -13.54 -14.40
N ALA A 288 -7.47 -12.80 -15.06
CA ALA A 288 -6.50 -13.41 -15.97
C ALA A 288 -5.59 -14.46 -15.29
N PHE A 289 -5.42 -14.39 -13.96
CA PHE A 289 -4.69 -15.44 -13.22
C PHE A 289 -5.50 -16.73 -13.08
N HIS A 290 -6.83 -16.65 -13.09
CA HIS A 290 -7.75 -17.76 -12.82
C HIS A 290 -8.24 -18.46 -14.09
N GLY A 291 -8.13 -17.81 -15.26
CA GLY A 291 -8.44 -18.40 -16.58
C GLY A 291 -7.27 -19.14 -17.24
N TYR A 292 -6.12 -19.21 -16.57
CA TYR A 292 -4.88 -19.76 -17.10
C TYR A 292 -4.98 -21.26 -17.44
N GLY A 293 -4.42 -21.66 -18.58
CA GLY A 293 -4.38 -23.06 -19.05
C GLY A 293 -5.73 -23.61 -19.55
N ILE A 294 -6.82 -22.84 -19.42
CA ILE A 294 -8.18 -23.23 -19.84
C ILE A 294 -8.74 -22.24 -20.88
N ALA A 295 -8.23 -21.01 -20.94
CA ALA A 295 -8.69 -20.00 -21.87
C ALA A 295 -8.50 -20.43 -23.35
N HIS A 296 -9.46 -20.03 -24.20
CA HIS A 296 -9.40 -20.21 -25.65
C HIS A 296 -8.43 -19.23 -26.35
N ASP A 297 -7.83 -18.31 -25.60
CA ASP A 297 -6.83 -17.36 -26.10
C ASP A 297 -5.43 -17.96 -25.96
N SER A 298 -4.71 -18.09 -27.08
CA SER A 298 -3.34 -18.62 -27.11
C SER A 298 -2.35 -17.79 -26.28
N ARG A 299 -2.65 -16.52 -25.98
CA ARG A 299 -1.86 -15.66 -25.08
C ARG A 299 -2.02 -16.02 -23.60
N LEU A 300 -3.16 -16.62 -23.23
CA LEU A 300 -3.51 -17.03 -21.86
C LEU A 300 -3.45 -18.56 -21.67
N ASN A 301 -3.22 -19.30 -22.75
CA ASN A 301 -3.04 -20.75 -22.76
C ASN A 301 -1.73 -21.17 -23.46
N PRO A 302 -0.57 -20.67 -23.02
CA PRO A 302 0.70 -21.28 -23.40
C PRO A 302 0.75 -22.67 -22.79
N GLN A 303 1.05 -23.70 -23.59
CA GLN A 303 1.20 -25.06 -23.06
C GLN A 303 2.25 -25.05 -21.95
N GLU A 304 1.91 -25.54 -20.76
CA GLU A 304 2.91 -25.74 -19.71
C GLU A 304 4.04 -26.61 -20.30
N PRO A 305 5.31 -26.16 -20.17
CA PRO A 305 6.42 -26.94 -20.67
C PRO A 305 6.45 -28.30 -19.97
N LYS A 306 6.74 -29.36 -20.73
CA LYS A 306 6.94 -30.71 -20.15
C LYS A 306 8.04 -30.63 -19.08
N GLY A 307 7.70 -30.95 -17.83
CA GLY A 307 8.63 -30.85 -16.69
C GLY A 307 8.55 -29.53 -15.91
N ALA A 308 7.44 -28.78 -16.01
CA ALA A 308 7.20 -27.61 -15.17
C ALA A 308 7.42 -27.91 -13.67
N ASP A 309 8.04 -26.98 -12.95
CA ASP A 309 8.35 -27.14 -11.54
C ASP A 309 7.06 -27.11 -10.71
N THR A 310 6.64 -28.27 -10.22
CA THR A 310 5.42 -28.43 -9.42
C THR A 310 5.48 -27.75 -8.05
N ARG A 311 6.66 -27.26 -7.64
CA ARG A 311 6.84 -26.47 -6.42
C ARG A 311 6.52 -24.99 -6.61
N LYS A 312 6.37 -24.52 -7.85
CA LYS A 312 5.94 -23.14 -8.12
C LYS A 312 4.46 -23.02 -7.81
N SER A 313 4.05 -21.89 -7.23
CA SER A 313 2.64 -21.55 -7.10
C SER A 313 2.01 -21.30 -8.47
N TYR A 314 0.68 -21.29 -8.56
CA TYR A 314 -0.01 -21.01 -9.82
C TYR A 314 0.34 -19.61 -10.39
N LEU A 315 0.50 -18.59 -9.53
CA LEU A 315 0.96 -17.25 -9.94
C LEU A 315 2.38 -17.27 -10.52
N GLU A 316 3.29 -18.05 -9.94
CA GLU A 316 4.66 -18.16 -10.46
C GLU A 316 4.67 -18.85 -11.83
N ARG A 317 3.91 -19.93 -12.00
CA ARG A 317 3.76 -20.59 -13.30
C ARG A 317 3.16 -19.66 -14.34
N TRP A 318 2.16 -18.86 -13.94
CA TRP A 318 1.60 -17.83 -14.80
C TRP A 318 2.66 -16.80 -15.22
N CYS A 319 3.47 -16.33 -14.27
CA CYS A 319 4.52 -15.35 -14.54
C CYS A 319 5.64 -15.87 -15.43
N ASP A 320 6.04 -17.15 -15.29
CA ASP A 320 7.03 -17.77 -16.16
C ASP A 320 6.63 -17.73 -17.65
N LEU A 321 5.32 -17.66 -17.94
CA LEU A 321 4.78 -17.85 -19.28
C LEU A 321 4.31 -16.57 -19.93
N VAL A 322 3.54 -15.75 -19.21
CA VAL A 322 3.01 -14.50 -19.74
C VAL A 322 4.01 -13.36 -19.54
N ASN A 323 4.77 -13.42 -18.45
CA ASN A 323 5.81 -12.46 -18.09
C ASN A 323 5.35 -10.99 -18.13
N THR A 324 4.11 -10.72 -17.69
CA THR A 324 3.55 -9.36 -17.75
C THR A 324 4.21 -8.43 -16.74
N GLY A 325 4.43 -7.20 -17.15
CA GLY A 325 4.73 -6.11 -16.22
C GLY A 325 3.50 -5.64 -15.45
N ASP A 326 3.53 -4.38 -15.03
CA ASP A 326 2.41 -3.71 -14.37
C ASP A 326 1.21 -3.55 -15.33
N VAL A 327 0.10 -4.23 -15.03
CA VAL A 327 -1.12 -4.25 -15.86
C VAL A 327 -2.06 -3.07 -15.59
N LEU A 328 -1.75 -2.24 -14.58
CA LEU A 328 -2.59 -1.12 -14.17
C LEU A 328 -2.22 0.15 -14.95
N TRP A 329 -2.21 0.06 -16.28
CA TRP A 329 -1.98 1.14 -17.24
C TRP A 329 -2.95 1.00 -18.42
N ASN A 330 -3.20 2.09 -19.15
CA ASN A 330 -4.11 2.08 -20.28
C ASN A 330 -3.69 1.06 -21.36
N GLY A 331 -4.55 0.08 -21.64
CA GLY A 331 -4.34 -1.01 -22.60
C GLY A 331 -3.38 -2.11 -22.14
N ALA A 332 -2.79 -2.01 -20.94
CA ALA A 332 -1.77 -2.95 -20.47
C ALA A 332 -2.33 -4.31 -20.02
N TYR A 333 -3.65 -4.39 -19.79
CA TYR A 333 -4.31 -5.64 -19.43
C TYR A 333 -4.76 -6.39 -20.69
N PHE A 334 -3.81 -7.08 -21.35
CA PHE A 334 -4.03 -7.91 -22.54
C PHE A 334 -4.68 -7.16 -23.73
N GLY A 335 -4.37 -5.87 -23.87
CA GLY A 335 -4.96 -4.97 -24.88
C GLY A 335 -6.24 -4.28 -24.41
N THR A 336 -6.59 -4.43 -23.13
CA THR A 336 -7.75 -3.80 -22.48
C THR A 336 -7.32 -3.14 -21.15
N ASN A 337 -8.31 -2.69 -20.37
CA ASN A 337 -8.13 -2.16 -19.03
C ASN A 337 -8.80 -3.10 -18.02
N VAL A 338 -8.19 -3.28 -16.85
CA VAL A 338 -8.84 -4.08 -15.80
C VAL A 338 -10.11 -3.36 -15.34
N HIS A 339 -11.25 -4.05 -15.38
CA HIS A 339 -12.53 -3.46 -15.00
C HIS A 339 -12.66 -3.42 -13.46
N PRO A 340 -13.13 -2.33 -12.83
CA PRO A 340 -13.19 -2.24 -11.37
C PRO A 340 -14.02 -3.32 -10.66
N PHE A 341 -15.04 -3.88 -11.32
CA PHE A 341 -15.81 -5.01 -10.78
C PHE A 341 -15.02 -6.32 -10.64
N GLU A 342 -13.89 -6.45 -11.35
CA GLU A 342 -13.03 -7.63 -11.26
C GLU A 342 -12.21 -7.64 -9.97
N MET A 343 -11.75 -6.47 -9.55
CA MET A 343 -10.83 -6.31 -8.43
C MET A 343 -11.44 -5.56 -7.25
N ILE A 344 -12.70 -5.13 -7.35
CA ILE A 344 -13.41 -4.24 -6.43
C ILE A 344 -12.80 -2.83 -6.33
N PHE A 345 -11.52 -2.64 -6.61
CA PHE A 345 -10.86 -1.35 -6.56
C PHE A 345 -10.24 -1.01 -7.91
N ALA A 346 -10.11 0.27 -8.19
CA ALA A 346 -9.56 0.80 -9.43
C ALA A 346 -8.37 1.72 -9.14
N LYS A 347 -7.26 1.51 -9.84
CA LYS A 347 -6.14 2.46 -9.82
C LYS A 347 -6.56 3.76 -10.51
N SER A 348 -6.50 4.90 -9.80
CA SER A 348 -7.18 6.13 -10.23
C SER A 348 -6.26 7.29 -10.65
N HIS A 349 -4.94 7.11 -10.60
CA HIS A 349 -3.97 8.16 -10.92
C HIS A 349 -3.06 7.84 -12.14
N ARG A 350 -3.54 7.02 -13.09
CA ARG A 350 -2.75 6.51 -14.21
C ARG A 350 -3.42 6.64 -15.58
N ASP A 351 -4.47 7.44 -15.67
CA ASP A 351 -5.24 7.68 -16.92
C ASP A 351 -5.63 6.39 -17.66
N ILE A 352 -5.98 5.34 -16.90
CA ILE A 352 -6.33 4.02 -17.43
C ILE A 352 -7.64 4.12 -18.21
N ASP A 353 -8.71 4.54 -17.53
CA ASP A 353 -10.02 4.82 -18.11
C ASP A 353 -10.77 5.82 -17.22
N ASN A 354 -10.48 7.11 -17.42
CA ASN A 354 -11.05 8.17 -16.59
C ASN A 354 -12.57 8.27 -16.74
N ILE A 355 -13.11 7.96 -17.93
CA ILE A 355 -14.55 7.99 -18.18
C ILE A 355 -15.22 6.83 -17.43
N ALA A 356 -14.70 5.61 -17.54
CA ALA A 356 -15.26 4.47 -16.80
C ALA A 356 -15.20 4.71 -15.29
N LEU A 357 -14.08 5.21 -14.78
CA LEU A 357 -13.94 5.51 -13.35
C LEU A 357 -14.94 6.59 -12.89
N GLU A 358 -15.10 7.67 -13.65
CA GLU A 358 -16.08 8.73 -13.37
C GLU A 358 -17.52 8.18 -13.38
N ARG A 359 -17.87 7.39 -14.39
CA ARG A 359 -19.21 6.82 -14.54
C ARG A 359 -19.54 5.83 -13.43
N LEU A 360 -18.62 4.91 -13.12
CA LEU A 360 -18.79 3.95 -12.02
C LEU A 360 -18.90 4.67 -10.67
N THR A 361 -18.11 5.73 -10.45
CA THR A 361 -18.23 6.59 -9.25
C THR A 361 -19.65 7.17 -9.16
N SER A 362 -20.10 7.86 -10.20
CA SER A 362 -21.41 8.54 -10.23
C SER A 362 -22.59 7.56 -10.09
N TRP A 363 -22.53 6.39 -10.73
CA TRP A 363 -23.58 5.39 -10.63
C TRP A 363 -23.64 4.76 -9.24
N MET A 364 -22.49 4.53 -8.60
CA MET A 364 -22.43 3.99 -7.25
C MET A 364 -22.97 4.99 -6.22
N ASP A 365 -22.57 6.26 -6.33
CA ASP A 365 -23.14 7.38 -5.56
C ASP A 365 -24.67 7.42 -5.73
N GLY A 366 -25.15 7.43 -6.98
CA GLY A 366 -26.58 7.50 -7.30
C GLY A 366 -27.39 6.29 -6.85
N SER A 367 -26.77 5.12 -6.73
CA SER A 367 -27.43 3.91 -6.21
C SER A 367 -27.64 3.94 -4.69
N GLY A 368 -26.93 4.81 -3.97
CA GLY A 368 -26.92 4.81 -2.51
C GLY A 368 -26.29 3.56 -1.90
N PHE A 369 -25.37 2.90 -2.64
CA PHE A 369 -24.61 1.78 -2.12
C PHE A 369 -23.82 2.20 -0.88
N SER A 370 -23.81 1.36 0.15
CA SER A 370 -22.98 1.53 1.33
C SER A 370 -22.62 0.17 1.90
N SER A 371 -21.35 -0.05 2.24
CA SER A 371 -20.89 -1.33 2.80
C SER A 371 -21.55 -1.65 4.14
N TYR A 372 -22.02 -0.66 4.90
CA TYR A 372 -22.86 -0.88 6.09
C TYR A 372 -24.11 -1.74 5.82
N LYS A 373 -24.63 -1.76 4.59
CA LYS A 373 -25.81 -2.57 4.23
C LYS A 373 -25.48 -4.03 3.96
N TYR A 374 -24.26 -4.33 3.54
CA TYR A 374 -23.87 -5.64 3.00
C TYR A 374 -22.86 -6.39 3.88
N CYS A 375 -22.07 -5.67 4.67
CA CYS A 375 -21.12 -6.23 5.63
C CYS A 375 -21.79 -6.40 6.99
N LYS A 376 -22.00 -7.66 7.39
CA LYS A 376 -22.65 -8.04 8.66
C LYS A 376 -21.60 -8.34 9.74
N GLU A 377 -21.89 -7.96 10.98
CA GLU A 377 -21.03 -8.21 12.15
C GLU A 377 -20.94 -9.69 12.54
#